data_AF-A0A1V2ACR3-F1
#
_entry.id   AF-A0A1V2ACR3-F1
#
_cell.length_a   1.000
_cell.length_b   1.000
_cell.length_c   1.000
_cell.angle_alpha   90.00
_cell.angle_beta   90.00
_cell.angle_gamma   90.00
#
_symmetry.space_group_name_H-M   'P 1'
#
loop_
_entity.id
_entity.type
_entity.pdbx_description
1 polymer ?
#
loop_
_entity_poly.entity_id
_entity_poly.type
_entity_poly.pdbx_seq_one_letter_code
_entity_poly.pdbx_strand_id
1 'polypeptide(L)'
;MDLNENKNDVPEPVNTPGQSPASELYRHLKKRAEEFDKKLDGGQCVGVRLIPAGQSVTFQVTALGYCDPNLIIFGGITENGLEVQLLQHVSQLNFLLMAMPRANPKEPKIPLGFIQ
;
A
#
# COMPACT_ATOMS: atom_id res chain seq x y z
N MET A 1 -14.54 -22.46 48.27
CA MET A 1 -14.47 -20.99 48.37
C MET A 1 -12.99 -20.75 48.63
N ASP A 2 -12.17 -20.34 47.68
CA ASP A 2 -12.21 -19.10 46.89
C ASP A 2 -11.62 -19.33 45.48
N LEU A 3 -12.37 -19.05 44.41
CA LEU A 3 -12.31 -17.85 43.54
C LEU A 3 -11.18 -17.86 42.48
N ASN A 4 -11.48 -18.52 41.36
CA ASN A 4 -11.42 -17.97 39.99
C ASN A 4 -10.15 -17.18 39.59
N GLU A 5 -9.09 -17.88 39.17
CA GLU A 5 -8.08 -17.32 38.26
C GLU A 5 -8.63 -17.26 36.83
N ASN A 6 -9.49 -16.29 36.56
CA ASN A 6 -9.80 -15.91 35.19
C ASN A 6 -8.77 -14.88 34.74
N LYS A 7 -7.56 -15.35 34.40
CA LYS A 7 -6.68 -14.58 33.51
C LYS A 7 -7.42 -14.53 32.18
N ASN A 8 -7.93 -13.34 31.84
CA ASN A 8 -8.23 -12.98 30.46
C ASN A 8 -6.92 -13.00 29.67
N ASP A 9 -6.39 -14.20 29.43
CA ASP A 9 -5.37 -14.49 28.45
C ASP A 9 -6.10 -14.36 27.10
N VAL A 10 -6.33 -13.12 26.69
CA VAL A 10 -6.60 -12.85 25.30
C VAL A 10 -5.30 -13.25 24.61
N PRO A 11 -5.27 -14.35 23.83
CA PRO A 11 -4.04 -14.71 23.15
C PRO A 11 -3.64 -13.50 22.32
N GLU A 12 -2.45 -12.96 22.59
CA GLU A 12 -1.90 -11.92 21.73
C GLU A 12 -1.95 -12.50 20.31
N PRO A 13 -2.52 -11.78 19.32
CA PRO A 13 -2.59 -12.29 17.97
C PRO A 13 -1.17 -12.61 17.54
N VAL A 14 -0.88 -13.91 17.35
CA VAL A 14 0.43 -14.42 16.97
C VAL A 14 0.72 -14.02 15.52
N ASN A 15 0.96 -12.73 15.30
CA ASN A 15 1.48 -12.22 14.05
C ASN A 15 2.95 -12.55 14.03
N THR A 16 3.27 -13.73 13.49
CA THR A 16 4.63 -13.98 13.03
C THR A 16 4.90 -12.97 11.92
N PRO A 17 5.91 -12.09 12.06
CA PRO A 17 6.23 -11.10 11.04
C PRO A 17 6.37 -11.79 9.67
N GLY A 18 5.57 -11.36 8.69
CA GLY A 18 5.56 -11.96 7.35
C GLY A 18 4.56 -13.09 7.08
N GLN A 19 3.72 -13.46 8.05
CA GLN A 19 2.59 -14.41 7.89
C GLN A 19 1.21 -13.75 8.11
N SER A 20 1.14 -12.44 8.21
CA SER A 20 -0.12 -11.73 8.39
C SER A 20 -0.84 -11.48 7.05
N PRO A 21 -2.17 -11.24 7.07
CA PRO A 21 -2.90 -10.74 5.91
C PRO A 21 -2.26 -9.51 5.24
N ALA A 22 -1.73 -8.56 6.01
CA ALA A 22 -1.05 -7.38 5.49
C ALA A 22 0.24 -7.74 4.74
N SER A 23 1.06 -8.61 5.32
CA SER A 23 2.32 -9.03 4.69
C SER A 23 2.11 -9.82 3.39
N GLU A 24 1.07 -10.66 3.34
CA GLU A 24 0.69 -11.38 2.12
C GLU A 24 0.15 -10.43 1.06
N LEU A 25 -0.78 -9.55 1.43
CA LEU A 25 -1.36 -8.58 0.51
C LEU A 25 -0.29 -7.62 -0.04
N TYR A 26 0.63 -7.16 0.80
CA TYR A 26 1.78 -6.37 0.39
C TYR A 26 2.61 -7.09 -0.67
N ARG A 27 2.94 -8.36 -0.45
CA ARG A 27 3.72 -9.18 -1.40
C ARG A 27 3.01 -9.28 -2.76
N HIS A 28 1.69 -9.47 -2.74
CA HIS A 28 0.88 -9.48 -3.96
C HIS A 28 0.87 -8.11 -4.65
N LEU A 29 0.64 -7.03 -3.91
CA LEU A 29 0.62 -5.66 -4.45
C LEU A 29 1.95 -5.26 -5.07
N LYS A 30 3.05 -5.52 -4.35
CA LYS A 30 4.41 -5.29 -4.83
C LYS A 30 4.65 -5.98 -6.17
N LYS A 31 4.38 -7.29 -6.24
CA LYS A 31 4.55 -8.07 -7.46
C LYS A 31 3.73 -7.52 -8.62
N ARG A 32 2.45 -7.18 -8.39
CA ARG A 32 1.58 -6.62 -9.44
C ARG A 32 2.05 -5.24 -9.91
N ALA A 33 2.50 -4.41 -8.98
CA ALA A 33 3.03 -3.09 -9.32
C ALA A 33 4.33 -3.19 -10.12
N GLU A 34 5.25 -4.09 -9.77
CA GLU A 34 6.47 -4.36 -10.54
C GLU A 34 6.15 -4.93 -11.93
N GLU A 35 5.22 -5.87 -12.03
CA GLU A 35 4.76 -6.44 -13.31
C GLU A 35 4.09 -5.38 -14.21
N PHE A 36 3.33 -4.46 -13.61
CA PHE A 36 2.70 -3.36 -14.33
C PHE A 36 3.74 -2.32 -14.77
N ASP A 37 4.67 -1.95 -13.88
CA ASP A 37 5.76 -1.01 -14.16
C ASP A 37 6.61 -1.46 -15.35
N LYS A 38 6.91 -2.77 -15.45
CA LYS A 38 7.65 -3.37 -16.57
C LYS A 38 6.92 -3.28 -17.92
N LYS A 39 5.59 -3.13 -17.91
CA LYS A 39 4.78 -2.97 -19.14
C LYS A 39 4.68 -1.51 -19.59
N LEU A 40 5.04 -0.56 -18.73
CA LEU A 40 4.97 0.87 -19.05
C LEU A 40 6.20 1.28 -19.86
N ASP A 41 5.97 2.03 -20.94
CA ASP A 41 7.02 2.59 -21.77
C ASP A 41 7.87 3.61 -20.97
N GLY A 42 9.07 3.91 -21.46
CA GLY A 42 10.03 4.86 -20.87
C GLY A 42 9.52 6.29 -20.70
N GLY A 43 8.28 6.62 -21.07
CA GLY A 43 7.61 7.90 -20.79
C GLY A 43 6.49 7.86 -19.74
N GLN A 44 6.19 6.69 -19.16
CA GLN A 44 5.08 6.50 -18.22
C GLN A 44 5.57 6.07 -16.83
N CYS A 45 4.77 6.37 -15.80
CA CYS A 45 4.97 5.94 -14.41
C CYS A 45 3.73 5.22 -13.88
N VAL A 46 3.91 4.39 -12.85
CA VAL A 46 2.78 3.77 -12.14
C VAL A 46 2.09 4.82 -11.29
N GLY A 47 0.87 5.18 -11.68
CA GLY A 47 -0.07 5.87 -10.81
C GLY A 47 -0.94 4.84 -10.09
N VAL A 48 -1.35 5.15 -8.87
CA VAL A 48 -2.40 4.39 -8.19
C VAL A 48 -3.58 5.31 -8.00
N ARG A 49 -4.75 4.84 -8.43
CA ARG A 49 -6.02 5.48 -8.12
C ARG A 49 -6.75 4.62 -7.11
N LEU A 50 -7.17 5.25 -6.03
CA LEU A 50 -7.98 4.60 -5.02
C LEU A 50 -9.39 5.15 -5.12
N ILE A 51 -10.37 4.26 -5.07
CA ILE A 51 -11.79 4.61 -5.15
C ILE A 51 -12.44 4.28 -3.80
N PRO A 52 -12.33 5.15 -2.78
CA PRO A 52 -13.24 5.13 -1.66
C PRO A 52 -14.69 5.37 -2.13
N ALA A 53 -15.66 4.80 -1.43
CA ALA A 53 -17.07 5.09 -1.65
C ALA A 53 -17.36 6.57 -1.32
N GLY A 54 -17.43 7.43 -2.33
CA GLY A 54 -17.90 8.82 -2.22
C GLY A 54 -16.85 9.92 -2.41
N GLN A 55 -15.55 9.64 -2.33
CA GLN A 55 -14.47 10.60 -2.64
C GLN A 55 -13.27 9.86 -3.24
N SER A 56 -12.78 10.25 -4.42
CA SER A 56 -11.60 9.64 -5.03
C SER A 56 -10.35 10.48 -4.79
N VAL A 57 -9.35 9.92 -4.09
CA VAL A 57 -8.01 10.54 -3.98
C VAL A 57 -7.10 9.87 -5.00
N THR A 58 -6.51 10.66 -5.89
CA THR A 58 -5.55 10.19 -6.90
C THR A 58 -4.21 10.84 -6.62
N PHE A 59 -3.17 10.02 -6.52
CA PHE A 59 -1.80 10.49 -6.33
C PHE A 59 -0.82 9.50 -6.95
N GLN A 60 0.36 9.98 -7.32
CA GLN A 60 1.44 9.13 -7.78
C GLN A 60 2.03 8.42 -6.58
N VAL A 61 1.99 7.09 -6.56
CA VAL A 61 2.57 6.31 -5.47
C VAL A 61 4.08 6.22 -5.68
N THR A 62 4.81 6.60 -4.64
CA THR A 62 6.28 6.55 -4.59
C THR A 62 6.75 5.55 -3.55
N ALA A 63 5.89 5.15 -2.61
CA ALA A 63 6.21 4.17 -1.57
C ALA A 63 5.02 3.24 -1.27
N LEU A 64 5.29 1.94 -1.10
CA LEU A 64 4.34 0.96 -0.57
C LEU A 64 4.92 0.34 0.70
N GLY A 65 4.11 0.21 1.74
CA GLY A 65 4.44 -0.42 3.03
C GLY A 65 3.27 -1.19 3.64
N TYR A 66 3.53 -1.89 4.75
CA TYR A 66 2.50 -2.60 5.51
C TYR A 66 2.80 -2.60 7.01
N CYS A 67 1.78 -2.84 7.83
CA CYS A 67 1.92 -3.11 9.25
C CYS A 67 1.02 -4.28 9.62
N ASP A 68 1.60 -5.29 10.29
CA ASP A 68 0.88 -6.48 10.71
C ASP A 68 -0.15 -6.14 11.80
N PRO A 69 -1.33 -6.78 11.83
CA PRO A 69 -1.78 -7.83 10.91
C PRO A 69 -2.40 -7.37 9.59
N ASN A 70 -2.86 -6.12 9.51
CA ASN A 70 -3.98 -5.79 8.62
C ASN A 70 -3.94 -4.39 8.01
N LEU A 71 -2.81 -3.69 8.05
CA LEU A 71 -2.67 -2.34 7.51
C LEU A 71 -1.74 -2.30 6.31
N ILE A 72 -2.16 -1.60 5.26
CA ILE A 72 -1.33 -1.24 4.09
C ILE A 72 -1.16 0.27 4.06
N ILE A 73 0.05 0.72 3.72
CA ILE A 73 0.43 2.13 3.68
C ILE A 73 0.87 2.48 2.26
N PHE A 74 0.26 3.51 1.69
CA PHE A 74 0.64 4.09 0.40
C PHE A 74 1.20 5.48 0.63
N GLY A 75 2.47 5.69 0.29
CA GLY A 75 3.12 7.00 0.27
C GLY A 75 3.21 7.51 -1.17
N GLY A 76 3.04 8.82 -1.35
CA GLY A 76 3.10 9.39 -2.68
C GLY A 76 2.99 10.91 -2.71
N ILE A 77 2.79 11.42 -3.92
CA ILE A 77 2.72 12.84 -4.21
C ILE A 77 1.46 13.12 -5.05
N THR A 78 0.68 14.12 -4.64
CA THR A 78 -0.51 14.56 -5.39
C THR A 78 -0.13 15.32 -6.66
N GLU A 79 -1.09 15.57 -7.55
CA GLU A 79 -0.87 16.40 -8.75
C GLU A 79 -0.36 17.82 -8.42
N ASN A 80 -0.65 18.33 -7.22
CA ASN A 80 -0.20 19.63 -6.73
C ASN A 80 1.18 19.58 -6.07
N GLY A 81 1.88 18.44 -6.09
CA GLY A 81 3.20 18.28 -5.47
C GLY A 81 3.18 18.06 -3.96
N LEU A 82 2.00 17.93 -3.33
CA LEU A 82 1.90 17.68 -1.89
C LEU A 82 2.20 16.22 -1.57
N GLU A 83 3.03 15.99 -0.56
CA GLU A 83 3.25 14.66 0.02
C GLU A 83 1.98 14.16 0.68
N VAL A 84 1.66 12.89 0.43
CA VAL A 84 0.50 12.22 1.01
C VAL A 84 0.86 10.82 1.48
N GLN A 85 0.23 10.43 2.57
CA GLN A 85 0.27 9.06 3.07
C GLN A 85 -1.16 8.61 3.32
N LEU A 86 -1.50 7.45 2.78
CA LEU A 86 -2.79 6.82 2.99
C LEU A 86 -2.62 5.49 3.70
N LEU A 87 -3.41 5.29 4.75
CA LEU A 87 -3.48 4.07 5.54
C LEU A 87 -4.80 3.36 5.20
N GLN A 88 -4.73 2.07 4.88
CA GLN A 88 -5.89 1.26 4.49
C GLN A 88 -5.88 -0.09 5.20
N HIS A 89 -7.04 -0.51 5.70
CA HIS A 89 -7.21 -1.88 6.19
C HIS A 89 -7.28 -2.85 5.00
N VAL A 90 -6.68 -4.04 5.13
CA VAL A 90 -6.61 -5.07 4.05
C VAL A 90 -7.98 -5.42 3.44
N SER A 91 -9.06 -5.40 4.23
CA SER A 91 -10.42 -5.72 3.76
C SER A 91 -11.12 -4.60 2.99
N GLN A 92 -10.59 -3.37 3.04
CA GLN A 92 -11.20 -2.18 2.42
C GLN A 92 -10.46 -1.75 1.15
N LEU A 93 -9.48 -2.55 0.71
CA LEU A 93 -8.59 -2.15 -0.37
C LEU A 93 -9.30 -2.09 -1.72
N ASN A 94 -9.47 -0.87 -2.25
CA ASN A 94 -9.87 -0.60 -3.63
C ASN A 94 -8.69 -0.05 -4.42
N PHE A 95 -7.89 -0.92 -5.02
CA PHE A 95 -6.62 -0.59 -5.67
C PHE A 95 -6.69 -0.66 -7.21
N LEU A 96 -6.42 0.45 -7.89
CA LEU A 96 -6.28 0.52 -9.35
C LEU A 96 -4.86 0.96 -9.73
N LEU A 97 -4.18 0.13 -10.51
CA LEU A 97 -2.94 0.51 -11.21
C LEU A 97 -3.31 1.21 -12.52
N MET A 98 -2.78 2.41 -12.74
CA MET A 98 -2.97 3.13 -14.00
C MET A 98 -1.66 3.73 -14.49
N ALA A 99 -1.51 3.81 -15.81
CA ALA A 99 -0.39 4.54 -16.41
C ALA A 99 -0.65 6.04 -16.25
N MET A 100 0.30 6.77 -15.67
CA MET A 100 0.28 8.23 -15.66
C MET A 100 1.42 8.79 -16.51
N PRO A 101 1.19 9.89 -17.24
CA PRO A 101 2.25 10.58 -17.96
C PRO A 101 3.29 11.09 -16.95
N ARG A 102 4.57 11.05 -17.32
CA ARG A 102 5.63 11.62 -16.47
C ARG A 102 5.47 13.12 -16.35
N ALA A 103 5.56 13.62 -15.12
CA ALA A 103 5.64 15.06 -14.85
C ALA A 103 6.83 15.71 -15.56
N ASN A 104 7.96 15.00 -15.65
CA ASN A 104 9.14 15.44 -16.40
C ASN A 104 9.74 14.28 -17.23
N PRO A 105 9.57 14.27 -18.57
CA PRO A 105 10.10 13.19 -19.42
C PRO A 105 11.63 13.17 -19.51
N LYS A 106 12.33 14.21 -19.03
CA LYS A 106 13.80 14.27 -18.97
C LYS A 106 14.39 13.60 -17.74
N GLU A 107 13.59 13.36 -16.71
CA GLU A 107 14.05 12.71 -15.48
C GLU A 107 13.97 11.18 -15.59
N PRO A 108 14.92 10.46 -14.96
CA PRO A 108 14.86 9.01 -14.89
C PRO A 108 13.55 8.57 -14.23
N LYS A 109 12.98 7.47 -14.72
CA LYS A 109 11.77 6.87 -14.16
C LYS A 109 11.95 6.72 -12.65
N ILE A 110 11.06 7.30 -11.86
CA ILE A 110 11.04 7.04 -10.41
C ILE A 110 10.47 5.63 -10.24
N PRO A 111 11.27 4.64 -9.82
CA PRO A 111 10.74 3.31 -9.54
C PRO A 111 9.81 3.40 -8.34
N LEU A 112 8.82 2.50 -8.29
CA LEU A 112 8.00 2.36 -7.09
C LEU A 112 8.91 1.97 -5.91
N GLY A 113 8.97 2.82 -4.88
CA GLY A 113 9.68 2.54 -3.64
C GLY A 113 8.91 1.54 -2.78
N PHE A 114 9.64 0.73 -2.03
CA PHE A 114 9.08 -0.28 -1.14
C PHE A 114 9.71 -0.09 0.24
N ILE A 115 8.89 0.22 1.23
CA ILE A 115 9.29 0.27 2.63
C ILE A 115 8.87 -1.03 3.31
N GLN A 116 9.75 -1.58 4.14
CA GLN A 116 9.53 -2.79 4.93
C GLN A 116 9.40 -2.39 6.40
#